data_AF-A0A7V3UFW0-F1
#
_entry.id   AF-A0A7V3UFW0-F1
#
_cell.length_a   1.000
_cell.length_b   1.000
_cell.length_c   1.000
_cell.angle_alpha   90.00
_cell.angle_beta   90.00
_cell.angle_gamma   90.00
#
_symmetry.space_group_name_H-M   'P 1'
#
loop_
_entity.id
_entity.type
_entity.pdbx_description
1 polymer ?
#
loop_
_entity_poly.entity_id
_entity_poly.type
_entity_poly.pdbx_seq_one_letter_code
_entity_poly.pdbx_strand_id
1 'polypeptide(L)' 'MKDKVIVNVEIERDHKEWLKQVAEKFDFPDESKALRVLLDFAIQDGNLEEIFGSQNMRCRHCG' A
#
# COMPACT_ATOMS: atom_id res chain seq x y z
N MET A 1 21.68 4.95 7.23
CA MET A 1 21.67 3.55 6.71
C MET A 1 20.23 3.21 6.36
N LYS A 2 19.95 2.47 5.27
CA LYS A 2 18.57 2.04 5.00
C LYS A 2 18.25 0.87 5.92
N ASP A 3 17.29 1.03 6.82
CA ASP A 3 16.81 -0.03 7.71
C ASP A 3 15.52 -0.62 7.15
N LYS A 4 15.64 -1.79 6.50
CA LYS A 4 14.52 -2.45 5.82
C LYS A 4 14.30 -3.81 6.47
N VAL A 5 13.04 -4.09 6.82
CA VAL A 5 12.60 -5.40 7.32
C VAL A 5 11.72 -6.08 6.28
N ILE A 6 11.75 -7.42 6.24
CA ILE A 6 10.82 -8.23 5.46
C ILE A 6 9.60 -8.51 6.34
N VAL A 7 8.41 -8.21 5.82
CA VAL A 7 7.14 -8.52 6.46
C VAL A 7 6.35 -9.49 5.59
N ASN A 8 5.67 -10.45 6.21
CA ASN A 8 4.70 -11.31 5.55
C ASN A 8 3.30 -10.82 5.92
N VAL A 9 2.56 -10.33 4.93
CA VAL A 9 1.18 -9.86 5.10
C VAL A 9 0.30 -10.54 4.08
N GLU A 10 -0.94 -10.83 4.48
CA GLU A 10 -1.96 -11.33 3.56
C GLU A 10 -2.69 -10.14 2.94
N ILE A 11 -2.75 -10.10 1.62
CA ILE A 11 -3.51 -9.11 0.85
C ILE A 11 -4.20 -9.83 -0.31
N GLU A 12 -5.28 -9.24 -0.76
CA GLU A 12 -6.01 -9.72 -1.93
C GLU A 12 -5.16 -9.67 -3.20
N ARG A 13 -5.44 -10.58 -4.13
CA ARG A 13 -4.67 -10.72 -5.38
C ARG A 13 -4.65 -9.43 -6.18
N ASP A 14 -5.78 -8.74 -6.26
CA ASP A 14 -5.93 -7.50 -7.01
C ASP A 14 -5.12 -6.34 -6.40
N HIS A 15 -4.95 -6.31 -5.07
CA HIS A 15 -4.04 -5.37 -4.41
C HIS A 15 -2.59 -5.59 -4.84
N LYS A 16 -2.15 -6.86 -4.92
CA LYS A 16 -0.80 -7.19 -5.42
C LYS A 16 -0.63 -6.80 -6.88
N GLU A 17 -1.60 -7.12 -7.74
CA GLU A 17 -1.57 -6.76 -9.16
C GLU A 17 -1.53 -5.24 -9.36
N TRP A 18 -2.28 -4.50 -8.55
CA TRP A 18 -2.24 -3.04 -8.57
C TRP A 18 -0.87 -2.49 -8.16
N LEU A 19 -0.24 -3.03 -7.11
CA LEU A 19 1.12 -2.62 -6.71
C LEU A 19 2.14 -2.86 -7.81
N LYS A 20 2.00 -3.95 -8.58
CA LYS A 20 2.83 -4.23 -9.75
C LYS A 20 2.64 -3.20 -10.85
N GLN A 21 1.40 -2.86 -11.19
CA GLN A 21 1.09 -1.82 -12.19
C GLN A 21 1.64 -0.45 -11.78
N VAL A 22 1.55 -0.11 -10.48
CA VAL A 22 2.15 1.12 -9.94
C VAL A 22 3.66 1.10 -10.08
N ALA A 23 4.30 -0.02 -9.76
CA ALA A 23 5.75 -0.15 -9.91
C ALA A 23 6.19 0.05 -11.37
N GLU A 24 5.50 -0.58 -12.32
CA GLU A 24 5.75 -0.40 -13.76
C GLU A 24 5.53 1.04 -14.22
N LYS A 25 4.41 1.66 -13.81
CA LYS A 25 4.04 3.03 -14.21
C LYS A 25 5.04 4.09 -13.77
N PHE A 26 5.64 3.91 -12.60
CA PHE A 26 6.57 4.88 -12.00
C PHE A 26 8.04 4.41 -12.03
N ASP A 27 8.34 3.36 -12.80
CA ASP A 27 9.69 2.79 -12.95
C ASP A 27 10.36 2.44 -11.61
N PHE A 28 9.59 1.81 -10.72
CA PHE A 28 10.12 1.27 -9.47
C PHE A 28 10.69 -0.14 -9.67
N PRO A 29 11.74 -0.50 -8.90
CA PRO A 29 12.41 -1.79 -9.06
C PRO A 29 11.54 -3.00 -8.71
N ASP A 30 10.55 -2.82 -7.83
CA ASP A 30 9.69 -3.89 -7.33
C ASP A 30 8.41 -3.33 -6.68
N GLU A 31 7.43 -4.20 -6.45
CA GLU A 31 6.19 -3.89 -5.73
C GLU A 31 6.49 -3.45 -4.29
N SER A 32 7.61 -3.89 -3.71
CA SER A 32 8.02 -3.47 -2.37
C SER A 32 8.36 -1.98 -2.31
N LYS A 33 8.87 -1.37 -3.38
CA LYS A 33 9.10 0.08 -3.46
C LYS A 33 7.78 0.83 -3.63
N ALA A 34 6.87 0.33 -4.46
CA ALA A 34 5.52 0.90 -4.58
C ALA A 34 4.80 0.91 -3.22
N LEU A 35 4.83 -0.22 -2.50
CA LEU A 35 4.21 -0.34 -1.18
C LEU A 35 4.86 0.62 -0.17
N ARG A 36 6.19 0.73 -0.12
CA ARG A 36 6.86 1.69 0.78
C ARG A 36 6.45 3.14 0.49
N VAL A 37 6.32 3.53 -0.78
CA VAL A 37 5.88 4.89 -1.14
C VAL A 37 4.43 5.13 -0.70
N LEU A 38 3.55 4.14 -0.86
CA LEU A 38 2.18 4.22 -0.35
C LEU A 38 2.14 4.36 1.17
N LEU A 39 2.94 3.57 1.88
CA LEU A 39 3.05 3.63 3.34
C LEU A 39 3.61 4.98 3.81
N ASP A 40 4.66 5.48 3.16
CA ASP A 40 5.26 6.79 3.47
C ASP A 40 4.22 7.91 3.32
N PHE A 41 3.45 7.91 2.23
CA PHE A 41 2.36 8.87 2.02
C PHE A 41 1.29 8.77 3.13
N ALA A 42 0.85 7.55 3.46
CA ALA A 42 -0.14 7.34 4.52
C ALA A 42 0.36 7.79 5.90
N ILE A 43 1.67 7.67 6.18
CA ILE A 43 2.29 8.10 7.44
C ILE A 43 2.48 9.62 7.49
N GLN A 44 2.90 10.24 6.38
CA GLN A 44 3.28 11.66 6.36
C GLN A 44 2.11 12.60 6.09
N ASP A 45 1.28 12.26 5.10
CA ASP A 45 0.24 13.15 4.56
C ASP A 45 -1.17 12.56 4.73
N GLY A 46 -1.27 11.27 5.03
CA GLY A 46 -2.54 10.55 5.16
C GLY A 46 -3.34 10.93 6.40
N ASN A 47 -4.65 11.15 6.22
CA ASN A 47 -5.57 11.28 7.35
C ASN A 47 -6.07 9.89 7.79
N LEU A 48 -5.74 9.48 9.02
CA LEU A 48 -6.11 8.16 9.54
C LEU A 48 -7.62 7.92 9.60
N GLU A 49 -8.42 8.95 9.87
CA GLU A 49 -9.88 8.85 9.88
C GLU A 49 -10.45 8.67 8.47
N GLU A 50 -9.78 9.20 7.45
CA GLU A 50 -10.16 8.95 6.05
C GLU A 50 -9.73 7.56 5.57
N ILE A 51 -8.58 7.07 6.03
CA ILE A 51 -8.02 5.78 5.61
C ILE A 51 -8.70 4.61 6.35
N PHE A 52 -8.92 4.73 7.65
CA PHE A 52 -9.37 3.66 8.54
C PHE A 52 -10.73 3.92 9.20
N GLY A 53 -11.28 5.13 9.11
CA GLY A 53 -12.57 5.46 9.72
C GLY A 53 -13.71 4.64 9.13
N SER A 54 -14.66 4.21 9.97
CA SER A 54 -15.76 3.31 9.58
C SER A 54 -16.60 3.78 8.39
N GLN A 55 -16.66 5.10 8.17
CA GLN A 55 -17.41 5.70 7.05
C GLN A 55 -16.67 5.60 5.71
N ASN A 56 -15.35 5.43 5.74
CA ASN A 56 -14.47 5.45 4.56
C ASN A 56 -13.63 4.18 4.42
N MET A 57 -13.73 3.23 5.35
CA MET A 57 -13.03 1.95 5.30
C MET A 57 -13.52 1.16 4.07
N ARG A 58 -12.74 1.22 2.99
CA ARG A 58 -13.02 0.53 1.73
C ARG A 58 -12.40 -0.86 1.77
N CYS A 59 -13.12 -1.86 2.29
CA CYS A 59 -12.80 -3.25 1.95
C CYS A 59 -13.67 -3.67 0.76
N ARG A 60 -13.08 -3.82 -0.43
CA ARG A 60 -13.81 -4.28 -1.64
C ARG A 60 -14.18 -5.76 -1.62
N HIS A 61 -13.65 -6.49 -0.63
CA HIS A 61 -13.74 -7.94 -0.50
C HIS A 61 -14.39 -8.38 0.83
N CYS A 62 -14.65 -7.43 1.73
CA CYS A 62 -15.36 -7.67 2.99
C CYS A 62 -16.74 -7.00 2.85
N GLY A 63 -17.79 -7.81 2.87
CA GLY A 63 -19.17 -7.35 3.06
C GLY A 63 -19.50 -7.25 4.54
#